data_AF-A0A8S0H8T9-F1
#
_entry.id   AF-A0A8S0H8T9-F1
#
_cell.length_a   1.000
_cell.length_b   1.000
_cell.length_c   1.000
_cell.angle_alpha   90.00
_cell.angle_beta   90.00
_cell.angle_gamma   90.00
#
_symmetry.space_group_name_H-M   'P 1'
#
loop_
_entity.id
_entity.type
_entity.pdbx_description
1 polymer ?
#
loop_
_entity_poly.entity_id
_entity_poly.type
_entity_poly.pdbx_seq_one_letter_code
_entity_poly.pdbx_strand_id
1 'polypeptide(L)'
;MDIFASLKTGATLCSLNPREHDFAAVEALIAEHDIDVLHMTVPYLRAFYSDASAIYARPKQLVIGGEIIHPSDIQRFNHAFAPGSQLFNAYGPTECTTALYARIDQGQTLQDPTWALDRPVEGVTLDIAKEPGQPYGDGVGELLLYSSLVALRLDPASGLIVELTQPSLLDSQRQCYATGDLACRQPDGAIRLLGRKDSIVKINGQKVSLVQVESELKALAQVREACVIAHQAGDNLALVAFVIARDASLGEDLLRQAARAALPAHRVPARFLLVERFALNRNNKIDRQALAQLAARAMAAPEPAQAAPEPFWQAIGQVLGGQSPDRAKSFIDNGGDSLRALQVVATLKRKGLVLDLEELLSDQALGQLPVHAAAAKARPGFPGRRSRACPIAASC
;
A
#
# COMPACT_ATOMS: atom_id res chain seq x y z
N MET A 1 26.10 6.02 -8.11
CA MET A 1 26.46 5.56 -9.47
C MET A 1 26.92 6.72 -10.32
N ASP A 2 26.16 7.81 -10.37
CA ASP A 2 26.33 8.93 -11.31
C ASP A 2 27.76 9.48 -11.41
N ILE A 3 28.40 9.79 -10.28
CA ILE A 3 29.77 10.34 -10.25
C ILE A 3 30.80 9.34 -10.79
N PHE A 4 30.88 8.15 -10.19
CA PHE A 4 31.95 7.21 -10.54
C PHE A 4 31.71 6.49 -11.88
N ALA A 5 30.45 6.25 -12.27
CA ALA A 5 30.14 5.62 -13.55
C ALA A 5 30.51 6.54 -14.72
N SER A 6 30.20 7.84 -14.63
CA SER A 6 30.58 8.80 -15.66
C SER A 6 32.10 8.93 -15.78
N LEU A 7 32.79 9.17 -14.65
CA LEU A 7 34.24 9.32 -14.64
C LEU A 7 34.99 8.07 -15.10
N LYS A 8 34.51 6.87 -14.77
CA LYS A 8 35.13 5.60 -15.19
C LYS A 8 34.97 5.33 -16.69
N THR A 9 33.92 5.86 -17.32
CA THR A 9 33.60 5.62 -18.74
C THR A 9 34.05 6.75 -19.66
N GLY A 10 34.59 7.84 -19.11
CA GLY A 10 34.94 9.03 -19.88
C GLY A 10 33.74 9.90 -20.25
N ALA A 11 32.57 9.66 -19.65
CA ALA A 11 31.39 10.48 -19.83
C ALA A 11 31.46 11.77 -19.00
N THR A 12 30.65 12.76 -19.38
CA THR A 12 30.54 14.04 -18.67
C THR A 12 29.55 13.92 -17.51
N LEU A 13 29.98 14.30 -16.31
CA LEU A 13 29.09 14.44 -15.16
C LEU A 13 28.45 15.83 -15.16
N CYS A 14 27.15 15.90 -15.40
CA CYS A 14 26.38 17.14 -15.25
C CYS A 14 25.79 17.20 -13.83
N SER A 15 26.15 18.22 -13.05
CA SER A 15 25.72 18.37 -11.66
C SER A 15 24.65 19.45 -11.54
N LEU A 16 23.59 19.14 -10.82
CA LEU A 16 22.60 20.12 -10.38
C LEU A 16 22.86 20.48 -8.92
N ASN A 17 22.69 21.77 -8.60
CA ASN A 17 22.67 22.24 -7.23
C ASN A 17 21.47 21.60 -6.51
N PRO A 18 21.67 20.83 -5.42
CA PRO A 18 20.58 20.18 -4.70
C PRO A 18 19.55 21.17 -4.12
N ARG A 19 19.92 22.45 -3.96
CA ARG A 19 19.05 23.52 -3.47
C ARG A 19 18.15 24.14 -4.55
N GLU A 20 18.46 23.91 -5.82
CA GLU A 20 17.75 24.42 -7.00
C GLU A 20 17.09 23.26 -7.78
N HIS A 21 16.84 22.14 -7.10
CA HIS A 21 16.38 20.90 -7.69
C HIS A 21 14.85 20.88 -7.85
N ASP A 22 14.32 21.75 -8.71
CA ASP A 22 12.95 21.63 -9.21
C ASP A 22 12.91 20.96 -10.59
N PHE A 23 11.71 20.63 -11.07
CA PHE A 23 11.56 19.93 -12.34
C PHE A 23 12.04 20.76 -13.54
N ALA A 24 11.78 22.07 -13.53
CA ALA A 24 12.18 22.98 -14.59
C ALA A 24 13.71 23.07 -14.72
N ALA A 25 14.43 23.07 -13.60
CA ALA A 25 15.89 23.07 -13.60
C ALA A 25 16.48 21.78 -14.21
N VAL A 26 15.86 20.63 -13.94
CA VAL A 26 16.28 19.36 -14.54
C VAL A 26 15.94 19.31 -16.03
N GLU A 27 14.76 19.79 -16.45
CA GLU A 27 14.40 19.89 -17.87
C GLU A 27 15.36 20.81 -18.63
N ALA A 28 15.70 21.96 -18.04
CA ALA A 28 16.68 22.89 -18.59
C ALA A 28 18.05 22.21 -18.73
N LEU A 29 18.51 21.46 -17.72
CA LEU A 29 19.77 20.73 -17.79
C LEU A 29 19.77 19.66 -18.89
N ILE A 30 18.66 18.91 -19.03
CA ILE A 30 18.48 17.91 -20.08
C ILE A 30 18.61 18.57 -21.47
N ALA A 31 17.97 19.72 -21.66
CA ALA A 31 17.97 20.45 -22.92
C ALA A 31 19.32 21.14 -23.21
N GLU A 32 19.97 21.74 -22.21
CA GLU A 32 21.22 22.48 -22.37
C GLU A 32 22.40 21.57 -22.69
N HIS A 33 22.43 20.37 -22.10
CA HIS A 33 23.57 19.45 -22.18
C HIS A 33 23.28 18.15 -22.91
N ASP A 34 22.12 18.03 -23.57
CA ASP A 34 21.71 16.83 -24.31
C ASP A 34 21.86 15.53 -23.48
N ILE A 35 21.46 15.55 -22.21
CA ILE A 35 21.74 14.47 -21.24
C ILE A 35 21.37 13.09 -21.80
N ASP A 36 22.34 12.18 -21.93
CA ASP A 36 22.14 10.82 -22.45
C ASP A 36 21.54 9.85 -21.41
N VAL A 37 22.03 9.96 -20.18
CA VAL A 37 21.72 9.06 -19.07
C VAL A 37 21.25 9.89 -17.88
N LEU A 38 20.08 9.56 -17.35
CA LEU A 38 19.52 10.18 -16.16
C LEU A 38 19.19 9.11 -15.13
N HIS A 39 19.58 9.34 -13.88
CA HIS A 39 19.24 8.47 -12.77
C HIS A 39 18.33 9.22 -11.80
N MET A 40 17.20 8.61 -11.43
CA MET A 40 16.25 9.20 -10.50
C MET A 40 15.49 8.13 -9.69
N THR A 41 14.82 8.54 -8.62
CA THR A 41 13.97 7.63 -7.86
C THR A 41 12.62 7.45 -8.56
N VAL A 42 11.93 6.33 -8.28
CA VAL A 42 10.58 6.08 -8.83
C VAL A 42 9.57 7.18 -8.43
N PRO A 43 9.52 7.69 -7.19
CA PRO A 43 8.67 8.83 -6.84
C PRO A 43 8.97 10.09 -7.66
N TYR A 44 10.26 10.35 -7.94
CA TYR A 44 10.65 11.48 -8.75
C TYR A 44 10.15 11.32 -10.19
N LEU A 45 10.31 10.13 -10.81
CA LEU A 45 9.68 9.80 -12.09
C LEU A 45 8.16 10.04 -12.07
N ARG A 46 7.46 9.63 -11.01
CA ARG A 46 6.00 9.83 -10.92
C ARG A 46 5.59 11.30 -10.90
N ALA A 47 6.41 12.16 -10.31
CA ALA A 47 6.13 13.58 -10.15
C ALA A 47 6.61 14.43 -11.34
N PHE A 48 7.76 14.08 -11.92
CA PHE A 48 8.45 14.83 -12.97
C PHE A 48 7.61 14.99 -14.25
N TYR A 49 6.85 13.97 -14.64
CA TYR A 49 6.16 13.92 -15.95
C TYR A 49 4.65 14.15 -15.83
N SER A 50 4.22 14.98 -14.88
CA SER A 50 2.78 15.21 -14.60
C SER A 50 2.07 16.10 -15.63
N ASP A 51 2.81 16.83 -16.48
CA ASP A 51 2.28 17.62 -17.60
C ASP A 51 2.44 16.88 -18.94
N ALA A 52 1.33 16.39 -19.48
CA ALA A 52 1.26 15.35 -20.51
C ALA A 52 1.47 15.84 -21.97
N SER A 53 2.13 16.97 -22.22
CA SER A 53 2.24 17.52 -23.59
C SER A 53 3.63 17.44 -24.24
N ALA A 54 4.70 17.30 -23.45
CA ALA A 54 6.05 17.23 -23.99
C ALA A 54 6.54 15.79 -24.15
N ILE A 55 7.02 15.44 -25.35
CA ILE A 55 7.81 14.21 -25.57
C ILE A 55 9.28 14.59 -25.45
N TYR A 56 9.97 14.02 -24.46
CA TYR A 56 11.39 14.25 -24.26
C TYR A 56 12.21 13.40 -25.23
N ALA A 57 12.98 14.07 -26.10
CA ALA A 57 13.91 13.42 -27.04
C ALA A 57 15.13 12.78 -26.33
N ARG A 58 15.40 13.23 -25.10
CA ARG A 58 16.48 12.87 -24.18
C ARG A 58 15.91 12.79 -22.76
N PRO A 59 16.50 12.00 -21.84
CA PRO A 59 17.58 11.04 -22.02
C PRO A 59 17.23 9.81 -22.88
N LYS A 60 18.28 9.18 -23.40
CA LYS A 60 18.18 7.86 -24.09
C LYS A 60 18.11 6.72 -23.09
N GLN A 61 18.69 6.88 -21.90
CA GLN A 61 18.62 5.89 -20.84
C GLN A 61 18.16 6.55 -19.54
N LEU A 62 17.08 6.03 -18.99
CA LEU A 62 16.57 6.41 -17.69
C LEU A 62 16.81 5.26 -16.71
N VAL A 63 17.57 5.49 -15.65
CA VAL A 63 17.75 4.53 -14.55
C VAL A 63 16.85 4.94 -13.41
N ILE A 64 15.99 4.03 -12.97
CA ILE A 64 15.12 4.21 -11.81
C ILE A 64 15.33 3.12 -10.77
N GLY A 65 15.09 3.44 -9.51
CA GLY A 65 15.18 2.44 -8.46
C GLY A 65 14.76 2.97 -7.09
N GLY A 66 14.94 2.11 -6.09
CA GLY A 66 14.69 2.42 -4.69
C GLY A 66 13.25 2.21 -4.21
N GLU A 67 12.31 1.92 -5.11
CA GLU A 67 10.94 1.47 -4.84
C GLU A 67 10.48 0.46 -5.89
N ILE A 68 9.38 -0.25 -5.61
CA ILE A 68 8.70 -1.10 -6.59
C ILE A 68 8.04 -0.21 -7.66
N ILE A 69 8.29 -0.55 -8.93
CA ILE A 69 7.68 0.09 -10.10
C ILE A 69 6.36 -0.59 -10.45
N HIS A 70 5.42 0.14 -11.04
CA HIS A 70 4.11 -0.39 -11.46
C HIS A 70 3.89 -0.24 -12.98
N PRO A 71 2.87 -0.90 -13.57
CA PRO A 71 2.60 -0.80 -15.01
C PRO A 71 2.32 0.64 -15.44
N SER A 72 1.73 1.44 -14.56
CA SER A 72 1.49 2.87 -14.76
C SER A 72 2.78 3.69 -14.85
N ASP A 73 3.87 3.27 -14.20
CA ASP A 73 5.16 3.96 -14.29
C ASP A 73 5.78 3.76 -15.69
N ILE A 74 5.61 2.58 -16.28
CA ILE A 74 6.07 2.29 -17.65
C ILE A 74 5.16 2.92 -18.70
N GLN A 75 3.85 2.99 -18.46
CA GLN A 75 2.95 3.76 -19.32
C GLN A 75 3.36 5.24 -19.35
N ARG A 76 3.69 5.83 -18.20
CA ARG A 76 4.23 7.20 -18.13
C ARG A 76 5.52 7.33 -18.91
N PHE A 77 6.47 6.40 -18.74
CA PHE A 77 7.71 6.38 -19.51
C PHE A 77 7.44 6.29 -21.03
N ASN A 78 6.61 5.35 -21.47
CA ASN A 78 6.29 5.18 -22.89
C ASN A 78 5.62 6.41 -23.50
N HIS A 79 4.84 7.15 -22.71
CA HIS A 79 4.18 8.38 -23.15
C HIS A 79 5.14 9.59 -23.18
N ALA A 80 5.98 9.72 -22.16
CA ALA A 80 6.84 10.90 -22.00
C ALA A 80 8.09 10.87 -22.88
N PHE A 81 8.61 9.69 -23.26
CA PHE A 81 9.91 9.59 -23.92
C PHE A 81 9.83 9.17 -25.38
N ALA A 82 10.72 9.76 -26.18
CA ALA A 82 10.82 9.48 -27.61
C ALA A 82 11.16 8.00 -27.90
N PRO A 83 10.78 7.49 -29.08
CA PRO A 83 11.16 6.16 -29.53
C PRO A 83 12.67 5.90 -29.44
N GLY A 84 13.02 4.70 -28.96
CA GLY A 84 14.40 4.27 -28.77
C GLY A 84 14.99 4.57 -27.39
N SER A 85 14.28 5.30 -26.52
CA SER A 85 14.67 5.42 -25.11
C SER A 85 14.53 4.09 -24.36
N GLN A 86 15.34 3.90 -23.32
CA GLN A 86 15.40 2.69 -22.51
C GLN A 86 15.19 3.04 -21.04
N LEU A 87 14.38 2.25 -20.35
CA LEU A 87 14.18 2.34 -18.91
C LEU A 87 14.92 1.18 -18.23
N PHE A 88 15.74 1.49 -17.23
CA PHE A 88 16.43 0.52 -16.40
C PHE A 88 15.85 0.55 -15.00
N ASN A 89 15.17 -0.53 -14.62
CA ASN A 89 14.71 -0.73 -13.25
C ASN A 89 15.84 -1.37 -12.45
N ALA A 90 16.44 -0.62 -11.53
CA ALA A 90 17.55 -1.03 -10.70
C ALA A 90 17.10 -1.32 -9.26
N TYR A 91 17.64 -2.39 -8.71
CA TYR A 91 17.44 -2.78 -7.32
C TYR A 91 18.79 -3.03 -6.65
N GLY A 92 18.92 -2.52 -5.43
CA GLY A 92 19.98 -2.89 -4.51
C GLY A 92 19.73 -2.22 -3.16
N PRO A 93 19.98 -2.93 -2.05
CA PRO A 93 20.05 -2.28 -0.74
C PRO A 93 21.26 -1.33 -0.70
N THR A 94 21.31 -0.42 0.26
CA THR A 94 22.47 0.47 0.46
C THR A 94 23.75 -0.36 0.64
N GLU A 95 23.60 -1.47 1.36
CA GLU A 95 24.61 -2.47 1.68
C GLU A 95 25.15 -3.20 0.44
N CYS A 96 24.47 -3.11 -0.70
CA CYS A 96 24.94 -3.66 -1.97
C CYS A 96 24.39 -2.79 -3.12
N THR A 97 25.00 -1.60 -3.26
CA THR A 97 24.54 -0.37 -3.92
C THR A 97 23.77 -0.52 -5.24
N THR A 98 23.96 -1.61 -6.00
CA THR A 98 23.01 -2.16 -6.99
C THR A 98 23.32 -3.64 -7.14
N ALA A 99 22.32 -4.50 -6.97
CA ALA A 99 22.47 -5.95 -7.02
C ALA A 99 21.84 -6.57 -8.27
N LEU A 100 20.73 -6.00 -8.72
CA LEU A 100 19.97 -6.45 -9.88
C LEU A 100 19.49 -5.27 -10.70
N TYR A 101 19.26 -5.50 -11.98
CA TYR A 101 18.51 -4.59 -12.82
C TYR A 101 17.72 -5.33 -13.89
N ALA A 102 16.77 -4.64 -14.51
CA ALA A 102 16.09 -5.05 -15.72
C ALA A 102 16.06 -3.89 -16.72
N ARG A 103 16.17 -4.20 -18.01
CA ARG A 103 15.97 -3.23 -19.10
C ARG A 103 14.57 -3.40 -19.66
N ILE A 104 13.89 -2.28 -19.82
CA ILE A 104 12.55 -2.16 -20.37
C ILE A 104 12.67 -1.24 -21.58
N ASP A 105 12.42 -1.80 -22.76
CA ASP A 105 12.45 -1.03 -24.01
C ASP A 105 11.14 -0.24 -24.18
N GLN A 106 11.24 0.94 -24.82
CA GLN A 106 10.06 1.76 -25.09
C GLN A 106 9.00 0.98 -25.90
N GLY A 107 7.74 1.10 -25.47
CA GLY A 107 6.61 0.37 -26.03
C GLY A 107 6.32 -0.98 -25.34
N GLN A 108 7.20 -1.47 -24.49
CA GLN A 108 6.88 -2.63 -23.65
C GLN A 108 5.84 -2.26 -22.59
N THR A 109 4.92 -3.18 -22.31
CA THR A 109 3.89 -3.03 -21.27
C THR A 109 4.03 -4.12 -20.24
N LEU A 110 3.78 -3.80 -18.96
CA LEU A 110 3.67 -4.82 -17.92
C LEU A 110 2.27 -5.38 -17.84
N GLN A 111 2.18 -6.70 -17.79
CA GLN A 111 0.95 -7.40 -17.38
C GLN A 111 0.87 -7.57 -15.86
N ASP A 112 2.00 -7.56 -15.15
CA ASP A 112 2.09 -7.72 -13.69
C ASP A 112 2.83 -6.52 -13.09
N PRO A 113 2.39 -5.96 -11.94
CA PRO A 113 3.00 -4.79 -11.31
C PRO A 113 4.44 -4.95 -10.80
N THR A 114 5.16 -6.00 -11.20
CA THR A 114 6.52 -6.27 -10.77
C THR A 114 7.28 -6.93 -11.92
N TRP A 115 7.83 -6.15 -12.85
CA TRP A 115 8.78 -6.75 -13.81
C TRP A 115 9.91 -7.38 -13.02
N ALA A 116 10.20 -8.63 -13.35
CA ALA A 116 11.16 -9.42 -12.66
C ALA A 116 12.58 -8.96 -13.05
N LEU A 117 13.34 -8.57 -12.05
CA LEU A 117 14.74 -8.19 -12.16
C LEU A 117 15.54 -9.42 -12.65
N ASP A 118 16.08 -9.34 -13.85
CA ASP A 118 16.63 -10.49 -14.58
C ASP A 118 18.15 -10.49 -14.67
N ARG A 119 18.81 -9.35 -14.40
CA ARG A 119 20.25 -9.19 -14.61
C ARG A 119 20.97 -8.88 -13.30
N PRO A 120 21.74 -9.84 -12.74
CA PRO A 120 22.65 -9.53 -11.65
C PRO A 120 23.75 -8.57 -12.12
N VAL A 121 24.17 -7.70 -11.22
CA VAL A 121 25.41 -6.94 -11.42
C VAL A 121 26.60 -7.89 -11.36
N GLU A 122 27.65 -7.62 -12.14
CA GLU A 122 28.87 -8.41 -12.13
C GLU A 122 29.44 -8.55 -10.70
N GLY A 123 29.79 -9.77 -10.31
CA GLY A 123 30.26 -10.06 -8.95
C GLY A 123 29.15 -10.20 -7.90
N VAL A 124 27.87 -10.12 -8.29
CA VAL A 124 26.72 -10.41 -7.41
C VAL A 124 26.04 -11.70 -7.87
N THR A 125 25.87 -12.64 -6.95
CA THR A 125 24.99 -13.80 -7.14
C THR A 125 23.90 -13.79 -6.10
N LEU A 126 22.75 -14.39 -6.42
CA LEU A 126 21.56 -14.31 -5.58
C LEU A 126 20.88 -15.66 -5.44
N ASP A 127 20.40 -15.93 -4.25
CA ASP A 127 19.48 -17.04 -3.97
C ASP A 127 18.26 -16.53 -3.20
N ILE A 128 17.21 -17.35 -3.19
CA ILE A 128 16.00 -17.08 -2.42
C ILE A 128 15.92 -18.12 -1.30
N ALA A 129 16.16 -17.69 -0.07
CA ALA A 129 16.04 -18.51 1.11
C ALA A 129 14.56 -18.71 1.44
N LYS A 130 14.04 -19.87 1.06
CA LYS A 130 12.71 -20.32 1.45
C LYS A 130 12.81 -20.91 2.85
N GLU A 131 11.98 -20.40 3.75
CA GLU A 131 11.85 -20.99 5.08
C GLU A 131 10.56 -21.83 5.13
N PRO A 132 10.65 -23.12 5.52
CA PRO A 132 9.49 -24.00 5.63
C PRO A 132 8.43 -23.43 6.59
N GLY A 133 7.17 -23.46 6.20
CA GLY A 133 6.06 -22.93 7.02
C GLY A 133 5.98 -21.39 7.06
N GLN A 134 6.85 -20.70 6.31
CA GLN A 134 6.67 -19.26 6.12
C GLN A 134 5.48 -18.96 5.20
N PRO A 135 4.78 -17.87 5.47
CA PRO A 135 3.45 -17.61 4.90
C PRO A 135 3.45 -16.97 3.53
N TYR A 136 4.61 -16.81 2.94
CA TYR A 136 4.78 -15.93 1.81
C TYR A 136 4.23 -16.56 0.51
N GLY A 137 3.82 -17.84 0.56
CA GLY A 137 3.33 -18.62 -0.57
C GLY A 137 4.42 -19.53 -1.13
N ASP A 138 4.02 -20.54 -1.91
CA ASP A 138 4.96 -21.46 -2.54
C ASP A 138 5.90 -20.70 -3.48
N GLY A 139 7.21 -20.94 -3.31
CA GLY A 139 8.23 -20.31 -4.16
C GLY A 139 8.74 -18.95 -3.67
N VAL A 140 8.16 -18.38 -2.61
CA VAL A 140 8.58 -17.09 -2.03
C VAL A 140 9.55 -17.30 -0.88
N GLY A 141 10.57 -16.44 -0.76
CA GLY A 141 11.52 -16.44 0.35
C GLY A 141 12.29 -15.12 0.45
N GLU A 142 13.22 -15.05 1.40
CA GLU A 142 14.10 -13.90 1.56
C GLU A 142 15.18 -13.89 0.47
N LEU A 143 15.39 -12.75 -0.19
CA LEU A 143 16.46 -12.59 -1.16
C LEU A 143 17.80 -12.48 -0.44
N LEU A 144 18.72 -13.39 -0.78
CA LEU A 144 20.10 -13.40 -0.30
C LEU A 144 21.04 -12.91 -1.39
N LEU A 145 21.99 -12.05 -1.01
CA LEU A 145 23.06 -11.59 -1.90
C LEU A 145 24.39 -12.20 -1.50
N TYR A 146 25.12 -12.76 -2.46
CA TYR A 146 26.48 -13.26 -2.27
C TYR A 146 27.41 -12.45 -3.16
N SER A 147 28.22 -11.59 -2.52
CA SER A 147 29.13 -10.70 -3.22
C SER A 147 30.20 -10.16 -2.27
N SER A 148 31.39 -9.89 -2.79
CA SER A 148 32.41 -9.08 -2.11
C SER A 148 32.09 -7.58 -2.12
N LEU A 149 31.05 -7.16 -2.85
CA LEU A 149 30.58 -5.77 -2.91
C LEU A 149 29.66 -5.40 -1.74
N VAL A 150 29.41 -6.32 -0.80
CA VAL A 150 28.63 -6.03 0.40
C VAL A 150 29.40 -5.05 1.28
N ALA A 151 28.72 -3.99 1.70
CA ALA A 151 29.30 -2.93 2.50
C ALA A 151 29.79 -3.44 3.85
N LEU A 152 30.81 -2.77 4.37
CA LEU A 152 31.27 -2.90 5.73
C LEU A 152 30.57 -1.87 6.62
N ARG A 153 30.42 -2.18 7.90
CA ARG A 153 29.81 -1.27 8.88
C ARG A 153 30.72 -1.09 10.08
N LEU A 154 30.83 0.14 10.58
CA LEU A 154 31.38 0.41 11.90
C LEU A 154 30.36 -0.02 12.96
N ASP A 155 30.68 -1.04 13.76
CA ASP A 155 29.87 -1.42 14.91
C ASP A 155 30.08 -0.40 16.04
N PRO A 156 29.04 0.36 16.44
CA PRO A 156 29.19 1.40 17.47
C PRO A 156 29.49 0.85 18.86
N ALA A 157 29.17 -0.43 19.15
CA ALA A 157 29.43 -1.02 20.45
C ALA A 157 30.90 -1.44 20.62
N SER A 158 31.47 -2.10 19.60
CA SER A 158 32.88 -2.53 19.63
C SER A 158 33.86 -1.51 19.06
N GLY A 159 33.39 -0.56 18.24
CA GLY A 159 34.24 0.35 17.48
C GLY A 159 34.96 -0.29 16.28
N LEU A 160 34.61 -1.54 15.91
CA LEU A 160 35.27 -2.28 14.84
C LEU A 160 34.50 -2.18 13.51
N ILE A 161 35.24 -2.26 12.40
CA ILE A 161 34.64 -2.47 11.08
C ILE A 161 34.29 -3.96 10.96
N VAL A 162 33.03 -4.26 10.67
CA VAL A 162 32.52 -5.61 10.50
C VAL A 162 31.86 -5.79 9.14
N GLU A 163 31.95 -6.99 8.59
CA GLU A 163 31.18 -7.39 7.42
C GLU A 163 29.69 -7.48 7.79
N LEU A 164 28.82 -7.11 6.84
CA LEU A 164 27.37 -7.24 7.01
C LEU A 164 26.85 -8.62 6.59
N THR A 165 27.74 -9.49 6.13
CA THR A 165 27.39 -10.85 5.74
C THR A 165 27.26 -11.79 6.94
N GLN A 166 26.45 -12.82 6.75
CA GLN A 166 26.22 -13.92 7.68
C GLN A 166 26.29 -15.25 6.92
N PRO A 167 26.54 -16.38 7.62
CA PRO A 167 26.41 -17.70 7.03
C PRO A 167 25.03 -17.87 6.37
N SER A 168 25.02 -18.38 5.14
CA SER A 168 23.79 -18.56 4.36
C SER A 168 22.95 -19.72 4.90
N LEU A 169 21.65 -19.50 4.98
CA LEU A 169 20.68 -20.54 5.38
C LEU A 169 20.61 -21.71 4.38
N LEU A 170 21.03 -21.47 3.13
CA LEU A 170 21.04 -22.48 2.06
C LEU A 170 22.37 -23.25 2.00
N ASP A 171 23.44 -22.65 2.51
CA ASP A 171 24.80 -23.20 2.52
C ASP A 171 25.61 -22.43 3.54
N SER A 172 25.88 -23.05 4.70
CA SER A 172 26.57 -22.42 5.82
C SER A 172 28.05 -22.13 5.54
N GLN A 173 28.63 -22.69 4.47
CA GLN A 173 30.00 -22.40 4.04
C GLN A 173 30.09 -21.10 3.24
N ARG A 174 28.96 -20.57 2.74
CA ARG A 174 28.89 -19.31 2.01
C ARG A 174 28.45 -18.18 2.93
N GLN A 175 29.11 -17.04 2.83
CA GLN A 175 28.67 -15.79 3.44
C GLN A 175 27.72 -15.07 2.49
N CYS A 176 26.61 -14.57 3.03
CA CYS A 176 25.58 -13.83 2.29
C CYS A 176 25.10 -12.62 3.07
N TYR A 177 24.60 -11.62 2.38
CA TYR A 177 23.81 -10.55 2.96
C TYR A 177 22.33 -10.89 2.84
N ALA A 178 21.67 -11.08 3.98
CA ALA A 178 20.23 -11.31 4.06
C ALA A 178 19.50 -9.96 3.93
N THR A 179 18.87 -9.72 2.78
CA THR A 179 18.37 -8.38 2.44
C THR A 179 17.19 -7.96 3.30
N GLY A 180 16.39 -8.89 3.80
CA GLY A 180 15.06 -8.66 4.36
C GLY A 180 13.97 -8.43 3.31
N ASP A 181 14.30 -8.43 2.02
CA ASP A 181 13.33 -8.34 0.93
C ASP A 181 12.81 -9.72 0.57
N LEU A 182 11.49 -9.83 0.39
CA LEU A 182 10.83 -11.04 -0.09
C LEU A 182 10.80 -11.04 -1.60
N ALA A 183 11.12 -12.19 -2.17
CA ALA A 183 11.15 -12.39 -3.60
C ALA A 183 10.70 -13.78 -4.00
N CYS A 184 10.29 -13.94 -5.26
CA CYS A 184 10.12 -15.24 -5.90
C CYS A 184 10.80 -15.28 -7.27
N ARG A 185 11.26 -16.47 -7.66
CA ARG A 185 11.81 -16.71 -8.99
C ARG A 185 10.67 -17.03 -9.96
N GLN A 186 10.67 -16.34 -11.08
CA GLN A 186 9.74 -16.57 -12.18
C GLN A 186 10.16 -17.77 -13.04
N PRO A 187 9.25 -18.36 -13.83
CA PRO A 187 9.59 -19.46 -14.73
C PRO A 187 10.72 -19.14 -15.72
N ASP A 188 10.85 -17.88 -16.13
CA ASP A 188 11.92 -17.38 -17.01
C ASP A 188 13.25 -17.11 -16.26
N GLY A 189 13.30 -17.36 -14.95
CA GLY A 189 14.47 -17.19 -14.10
C GLY A 189 14.58 -15.81 -13.44
N ALA A 190 13.78 -14.84 -13.87
CA ALA A 190 13.84 -13.48 -13.34
C ALA A 190 13.30 -13.39 -11.89
N ILE A 191 13.74 -12.38 -11.15
CA ILE A 191 13.42 -12.21 -9.73
C ILE A 191 12.32 -11.17 -9.54
N ARG A 192 11.20 -11.59 -8.96
CA ARG A 192 10.10 -10.71 -8.59
C ARG A 192 10.21 -10.31 -7.14
N LEU A 193 10.31 -9.00 -6.87
CA LEU A 193 10.27 -8.46 -5.50
C LEU A 193 8.83 -8.28 -5.01
N LEU A 194 8.57 -8.67 -3.77
CA LEU A 194 7.24 -8.67 -3.15
C LEU A 194 7.14 -7.69 -1.97
N GLY A 195 8.21 -6.95 -1.70
CA GLY A 195 8.33 -6.05 -0.57
C GLY A 195 9.21 -6.64 0.52
N ARG A 196 9.04 -6.15 1.74
CA ARG A 196 9.90 -6.52 2.87
C ARG A 196 9.25 -7.59 3.74
N LYS A 197 10.07 -8.47 4.33
CA LYS A 197 9.62 -9.44 5.34
C LYS A 197 8.99 -8.78 6.56
N ASP A 198 9.48 -7.60 6.93
CA ASP A 198 8.96 -6.77 8.03
C ASP A 198 7.65 -6.04 7.70
N SER A 199 7.27 -5.97 6.42
CA SER A 199 6.04 -5.33 5.93
C SER A 199 4.88 -6.31 5.80
N ILE A 200 5.00 -7.51 6.39
CA ILE A 200 3.94 -8.50 6.50
C ILE A 200 3.48 -8.57 7.93
N VAL A 201 2.19 -8.33 8.14
CA VAL A 201 1.55 -8.30 9.46
C VAL A 201 0.52 -9.42 9.60
N LYS A 202 0.18 -9.78 10.83
CA LYS A 202 -0.91 -10.70 11.15
C LYS A 202 -2.11 -9.90 11.68
N ILE A 203 -3.24 -10.01 11.00
CA ILE A 203 -4.53 -9.41 11.41
C ILE A 203 -5.48 -10.56 11.67
N ASN A 204 -5.91 -10.74 12.92
CA ASN A 204 -6.84 -11.81 13.32
C ASN A 204 -6.38 -13.20 12.85
N GLY A 205 -5.07 -13.47 12.95
CA GLY A 205 -4.45 -14.73 12.50
C GLY A 205 -4.23 -14.85 10.98
N GLN A 206 -4.76 -13.93 10.18
CA GLN A 206 -4.58 -13.87 8.73
C GLN A 206 -3.41 -12.96 8.39
N LYS A 207 -2.56 -13.40 7.46
CA LYS A 207 -1.34 -12.67 7.11
C LYS A 207 -1.60 -11.73 5.95
N VAL A 208 -1.15 -10.49 6.10
CA VAL A 208 -1.41 -9.39 5.18
C VAL A 208 -0.10 -8.73 4.81
N SER A 209 0.22 -8.72 3.53
CA SER A 209 1.29 -7.90 2.98
C SER A 209 0.78 -6.48 2.79
N LEU A 210 1.39 -5.52 3.46
CA LEU A 210 1.02 -4.10 3.32
C LEU A 210 1.20 -3.62 1.88
N VAL A 211 2.28 -4.06 1.21
CA VAL A 211 2.58 -3.74 -0.19
C VAL A 211 1.53 -4.31 -1.14
N GLN A 212 1.00 -5.50 -0.86
CA GLN A 212 -0.10 -6.06 -1.64
C GLN A 212 -1.36 -5.21 -1.53
N VAL A 213 -1.73 -4.83 -0.30
CA VAL A 213 -2.90 -3.96 -0.08
C VAL A 213 -2.69 -2.59 -0.75
N GLU A 214 -1.49 -2.02 -0.69
CA GLU A 214 -1.14 -0.78 -1.41
C GLU A 214 -1.38 -0.92 -2.93
N SER A 215 -0.93 -2.03 -3.54
CA SER A 215 -1.11 -2.29 -4.96
C SER A 215 -2.58 -2.48 -5.34
N GLU A 216 -3.34 -3.23 -4.52
CA GLU A 216 -4.76 -3.48 -4.75
C GLU A 216 -5.58 -2.18 -4.60
N LEU A 217 -5.25 -1.33 -3.63
CA LEU A 217 -5.87 -0.01 -3.47
C LEU A 217 -5.55 0.91 -4.65
N LYS A 218 -4.31 0.92 -5.15
CA LYS A 218 -3.90 1.70 -6.34
C LYS A 218 -4.63 1.29 -7.62
N ALA A 219 -5.17 0.06 -7.68
CA ALA A 219 -5.96 -0.41 -8.81
C ALA A 219 -7.41 0.13 -8.81
N LEU A 220 -7.87 0.72 -7.69
CA LEU A 220 -9.19 1.34 -7.61
C LEU A 220 -9.23 2.63 -8.44
N ALA A 221 -10.33 2.84 -9.17
CA ALA A 221 -10.49 4.00 -10.05
C ALA A 221 -10.33 5.35 -9.32
N GLN A 222 -10.70 5.41 -8.04
CA GLN A 222 -10.65 6.60 -7.20
C GLN A 222 -9.23 6.93 -6.71
N VAL A 223 -8.31 5.97 -6.74
CA VAL A 223 -7.00 6.08 -6.10
C VAL A 223 -5.92 6.41 -7.13
N ARG A 224 -5.13 7.45 -6.84
CA ARG A 224 -3.91 7.79 -7.58
C ARG A 224 -2.71 7.07 -6.98
N GLU A 225 -2.53 7.20 -5.67
CA GLU A 225 -1.49 6.52 -4.92
C GLU A 225 -2.01 6.08 -3.54
N ALA A 226 -1.42 5.02 -2.99
CA ALA A 226 -1.74 4.52 -1.66
C ALA A 226 -0.46 4.09 -0.91
N CYS A 227 -0.41 4.37 0.39
CA CYS A 227 0.55 3.82 1.33
C CYS A 227 -0.20 3.26 2.55
N VAL A 228 0.10 2.03 2.96
CA VAL A 228 -0.62 1.35 4.04
C VAL A 228 0.30 1.16 5.23
N ILE A 229 -0.16 1.61 6.39
CA ILE A 229 0.53 1.46 7.67
C ILE A 229 -0.25 0.47 8.53
N ALA A 230 0.46 -0.48 9.12
CA ALA A 230 -0.07 -1.26 10.24
C ALA A 230 0.01 -0.43 11.52
N HIS A 231 -1.12 -0.25 12.18
CA HIS A 231 -1.22 0.42 13.46
C HIS A 231 -1.65 -0.57 14.54
N GLN A 232 -0.86 -0.65 15.61
CA GLN A 232 -1.15 -1.47 16.77
C GLN A 232 -1.89 -0.63 17.82
N ALA A 233 -3.10 -1.05 18.20
CA ALA A 233 -3.90 -0.46 19.27
C ALA A 233 -4.22 -1.54 20.31
N GLY A 234 -3.43 -1.60 21.39
CA GLY A 234 -3.49 -2.70 22.36
C GLY A 234 -3.11 -4.03 21.69
N ASP A 235 -3.96 -5.05 21.83
CA ASP A 235 -3.76 -6.36 21.18
C ASP A 235 -4.25 -6.41 19.72
N ASN A 236 -4.95 -5.38 19.25
CA ASN A 236 -5.51 -5.33 17.91
C ASN A 236 -4.58 -4.62 16.93
N LEU A 237 -4.29 -5.29 15.82
CA LEU A 237 -3.59 -4.69 14.67
C LEU A 237 -4.61 -4.29 13.61
N ALA A 238 -4.59 -3.02 13.22
CA ALA A 238 -5.45 -2.46 12.19
C ALA A 238 -4.62 -1.85 11.05
N LEU A 239 -5.18 -1.82 9.85
CA LEU A 239 -4.57 -1.16 8.71
C LEU A 239 -5.09 0.28 8.59
N VAL A 240 -4.21 1.22 8.34
CA VAL A 240 -4.54 2.61 8.01
C VAL A 240 -3.96 2.91 6.64
N ALA A 241 -4.80 3.32 5.69
CA ALA A 241 -4.39 3.68 4.35
C ALA A 241 -4.31 5.20 4.19
N PHE A 242 -3.14 5.70 3.79
CA PHE A 242 -2.96 7.04 3.28
C PHE A 242 -3.19 7.00 1.78
N VAL A 243 -4.13 7.81 1.29
CA VAL A 243 -4.57 7.79 -0.09
C VAL A 243 -4.41 9.18 -0.70
N ILE A 244 -3.75 9.22 -1.84
CA ILE A 244 -3.85 10.35 -2.76
C ILE A 244 -4.96 9.99 -3.74
N ALA A 245 -6.10 10.67 -3.64
CA ALA A 245 -7.25 10.42 -4.50
C ALA A 245 -7.09 11.12 -5.85
N ARG A 246 -7.77 10.60 -6.88
CA ARG A 246 -7.90 11.29 -8.18
C ARG A 246 -8.87 12.47 -8.11
N ASP A 247 -9.84 12.39 -7.21
CA ASP A 247 -10.76 13.45 -6.86
C ASP A 247 -10.59 13.77 -5.37
N ALA A 248 -10.18 15.01 -5.07
CA ALA A 248 -9.90 15.45 -3.70
C ALA A 248 -11.19 15.63 -2.87
N SER A 249 -12.37 15.66 -3.49
CA SER A 249 -13.67 15.74 -2.80
C SER A 249 -14.16 14.40 -2.26
N LEU A 250 -13.44 13.32 -2.55
CA LEU A 250 -13.85 11.96 -2.22
C LEU A 250 -13.72 11.69 -0.72
N GLY A 251 -14.83 11.30 -0.08
CA GLY A 251 -14.84 10.96 1.34
C GLY A 251 -14.22 9.58 1.65
N GLU A 252 -13.75 9.42 2.89
CA GLU A 252 -13.25 8.14 3.43
C GLU A 252 -14.23 6.97 3.20
N ASP A 253 -15.54 7.20 3.33
CA ASP A 253 -16.57 6.17 3.17
C ASP A 253 -16.62 5.58 1.75
N LEU A 254 -16.44 6.41 0.71
CA LEU A 254 -16.46 5.94 -0.67
C LEU A 254 -15.23 5.08 -0.97
N LEU A 255 -14.05 5.45 -0.45
CA LEU A 255 -12.84 4.62 -0.54
C LEU A 255 -13.04 3.29 0.19
N ARG A 256 -13.62 3.33 1.40
CA ARG A 256 -13.91 2.14 2.19
C ARG A 256 -14.89 1.19 1.48
N GLN A 257 -15.92 1.74 0.83
CA GLN A 257 -16.86 0.95 0.03
C GLN A 257 -16.20 0.32 -1.20
N ALA A 258 -15.43 1.10 -1.96
CA ALA A 258 -14.69 0.60 -3.12
C ALA A 258 -13.69 -0.52 -2.72
N ALA A 259 -12.96 -0.32 -1.62
CA ALA A 259 -12.07 -1.31 -1.06
C ALA A 259 -12.81 -2.59 -0.65
N ARG A 260 -13.94 -2.50 0.05
CA ARG A 260 -14.75 -3.67 0.43
C ARG A 260 -15.30 -4.45 -0.76
N ALA A 261 -15.57 -3.79 -1.88
CA ALA A 261 -16.02 -4.44 -3.11
C ALA A 261 -14.89 -5.21 -3.82
N ALA A 262 -13.64 -4.75 -3.69
CA ALA A 262 -12.50 -5.31 -4.41
C ALA A 262 -11.60 -6.24 -3.56
N LEU A 263 -11.61 -6.09 -2.24
CA LEU A 263 -10.66 -6.72 -1.32
C LEU A 263 -11.34 -7.70 -0.35
N PRO A 264 -10.65 -8.78 0.04
CA PRO A 264 -11.03 -9.58 1.20
C PRO A 264 -11.11 -8.73 2.48
N ALA A 265 -12.06 -9.04 3.37
CA ALA A 265 -12.36 -8.23 4.56
C ALA A 265 -11.15 -7.93 5.47
N HIS A 266 -10.22 -8.88 5.61
CA HIS A 266 -9.02 -8.73 6.44
C HIS A 266 -7.93 -7.82 5.82
N ARG A 267 -8.07 -7.45 4.55
CA ARG A 267 -7.17 -6.53 3.83
C ARG A 267 -7.74 -5.12 3.71
N VAL A 268 -9.02 -4.92 4.05
CA VAL A 268 -9.65 -3.61 4.00
C VAL A 268 -9.09 -2.74 5.15
N PRO A 269 -8.50 -1.57 4.85
CA PRO A 269 -8.10 -0.62 5.86
C PRO A 269 -9.24 -0.22 6.81
N ALA A 270 -8.93 -0.13 8.09
CA ALA A 270 -9.85 0.37 9.11
C ALA A 270 -10.10 1.88 8.94
N ARG A 271 -9.08 2.62 8.48
CA ARG A 271 -9.18 4.05 8.18
C ARG A 271 -8.56 4.39 6.83
N PHE A 272 -9.14 5.37 6.15
CA PHE A 272 -8.60 6.00 4.95
C PHE A 272 -8.36 7.48 5.19
N LEU A 273 -7.11 7.91 5.06
CA LEU A 273 -6.69 9.29 5.25
C LEU A 273 -6.31 9.87 3.90
N LEU A 274 -7.13 10.81 3.40
CA LEU A 274 -6.80 11.53 2.19
C LEU A 274 -5.66 12.51 2.46
N VAL A 275 -4.64 12.46 1.61
CA VAL A 275 -3.49 13.37 1.65
C VAL A 275 -3.23 13.92 0.25
N GLU A 276 -2.77 15.17 0.19
CA GLU A 276 -2.39 15.79 -1.09
C GLU A 276 -1.09 15.19 -1.64
N ARG A 277 -0.17 14.85 -0.72
CA ARG A 277 1.13 14.22 -0.99
C ARG A 277 1.57 13.35 0.18
N PHE A 278 2.40 12.35 -0.07
CA PHE A 278 3.04 11.60 1.01
C PHE A 278 4.13 12.42 1.68
N ALA A 279 4.30 12.20 2.98
CA ALA A 279 5.50 12.64 3.68
C ALA A 279 6.71 11.91 3.08
N LEU A 280 7.77 12.65 2.76
CA LEU A 280 9.01 12.10 2.23
C LEU A 280 10.14 12.29 3.25
N ASN A 281 11.04 11.31 3.32
CA ASN A 281 12.25 11.40 4.13
C ASN A 281 13.35 12.18 3.40
N ARG A 282 14.51 12.35 4.03
CA ARG A 282 15.67 13.07 3.45
C ARG A 282 16.18 12.50 2.11
N ASN A 283 15.79 11.28 1.77
CA ASN A 283 16.18 10.59 0.53
C ASN A 283 15.03 10.59 -0.51
N ASN A 284 14.02 11.44 -0.37
CA ASN A 284 12.85 11.52 -1.25
C ASN A 284 12.06 10.20 -1.38
N LYS A 285 12.15 9.32 -0.37
CA LYS A 285 11.30 8.12 -0.25
C LYS A 285 10.18 8.38 0.74
N ILE A 286 9.08 7.62 0.66
CA ILE A 286 7.96 7.74 1.61
C ILE A 286 8.46 7.57 3.06
N ASP A 287 8.17 8.56 3.90
CA ASP A 287 8.45 8.54 5.33
C ASP A 287 7.35 7.79 6.09
N ARG A 288 7.47 6.46 6.10
CA ARG A 288 6.51 5.57 6.80
C ARG A 288 6.47 5.81 8.31
N GLN A 289 7.52 6.35 8.92
CA GLN A 289 7.53 6.66 10.35
C GLN A 289 6.68 7.90 10.64
N ALA A 290 6.81 8.96 9.82
CA ALA A 290 5.94 10.12 9.90
C ALA A 290 4.47 9.75 9.64
N LEU A 291 4.20 8.92 8.63
CA LEU A 291 2.86 8.40 8.37
C LEU A 291 2.33 7.55 9.53
N ALA A 292 3.16 6.74 10.19
CA ALA A 292 2.74 5.97 11.36
C ALA A 292 2.32 6.84 12.54
N GLN A 293 2.98 7.99 12.76
CA GLN A 293 2.56 8.95 13.79
C GLN A 293 1.22 9.60 13.45
N LEU A 294 0.98 9.94 12.17
CA LEU A 294 -0.31 10.45 11.71
C LEU A 294 -1.42 9.40 11.85
N ALA A 295 -1.13 8.14 11.52
CA ALA A 295 -2.05 7.04 11.66
C ALA A 295 -2.47 6.87 13.13
N ALA A 296 -1.52 6.94 14.07
CA ALA A 296 -1.82 6.87 15.49
C ALA A 296 -2.74 8.01 15.96
N ARG A 297 -2.52 9.24 15.49
CA ARG A 297 -3.41 10.38 15.81
C ARG A 297 -4.80 10.20 15.24
N ALA A 298 -4.91 9.74 14.00
CA ALA A 298 -6.19 9.52 13.34
C ALA A 298 -7.00 8.39 13.99
N MET A 299 -6.32 7.33 14.45
CA MET A 299 -6.93 6.22 15.18
C MET A 299 -7.34 6.60 16.60
N ALA A 300 -6.66 7.56 17.22
CA ALA A 300 -7.03 8.10 18.53
C ALA A 300 -8.15 9.16 18.47
N ALA A 301 -8.35 9.79 17.31
CA ALA A 301 -9.47 10.71 17.12
C ALA A 301 -10.80 9.93 17.02
N PRO A 302 -11.88 10.39 17.66
CA PRO A 302 -13.20 9.80 17.43
C PRO A 302 -13.51 9.84 15.93
N GLU A 303 -14.05 8.76 15.37
CA GLU A 303 -14.51 8.75 13.99
C GLU A 303 -15.45 9.96 13.81
N PRO A 304 -15.29 10.78 12.74
CA PRO A 304 -16.28 11.80 12.45
C PRO A 304 -17.62 11.07 12.36
N ALA A 305 -18.60 11.49 13.18
CA ALA A 305 -19.91 10.85 13.21
C ALA A 305 -20.42 10.74 11.77
N GLN A 306 -20.60 9.50 11.28
CA GLN A 306 -21.21 9.28 9.98
C GLN A 306 -22.53 10.04 9.99
N ALA A 307 -22.72 10.92 9.01
CA ALA A 307 -23.99 11.63 8.87
C ALA A 307 -25.10 10.57 8.89
N ALA A 308 -25.99 10.66 9.88
CA ALA A 308 -26.97 9.62 10.09
C ALA A 308 -27.74 9.36 8.78
N PRO A 309 -27.94 8.10 8.39
CA PRO A 309 -28.41 7.76 7.05
C PRO A 309 -29.86 8.22 6.85
N GLU A 310 -30.28 8.50 5.61
CA GLU A 310 -31.64 8.99 5.31
C GLU A 310 -32.79 8.17 5.98
N PRO A 311 -32.73 6.83 6.07
CA PRO A 311 -33.74 6.05 6.78
C PRO A 311 -33.86 6.35 8.28
N PHE A 312 -32.80 6.87 8.91
CA PHE A 312 -32.81 7.37 10.28
C PHE A 312 -33.60 8.66 10.40
N TRP A 313 -33.33 9.66 9.55
CA TRP A 313 -34.07 10.92 9.54
C TRP A 313 -35.55 10.71 9.26
N GLN A 314 -35.89 9.79 8.36
CA GLN A 314 -37.28 9.39 8.12
C GLN A 314 -37.95 8.76 9.34
N ALA A 315 -37.24 7.89 10.07
CA ALA A 315 -37.79 7.24 11.25
C ALA A 315 -38.04 8.25 12.38
N ILE A 316 -37.11 9.18 12.59
CA ILE A 316 -37.25 10.27 13.56
C ILE A 316 -38.43 11.17 13.17
N GLY A 317 -38.48 11.64 11.91
CA GLY A 317 -39.55 12.50 11.42
C GLY A 317 -40.93 11.85 11.51
N GLN A 318 -41.05 10.55 11.20
CA GLN A 318 -42.31 9.82 11.32
C GLN A 318 -42.82 9.74 12.77
N VAL A 319 -41.92 9.53 13.72
CA VAL A 319 -42.29 9.38 15.14
C VAL A 319 -42.55 10.73 15.81
N LEU A 320 -41.85 11.79 15.38
CA LEU A 320 -42.03 13.15 15.88
C LEU A 320 -43.14 13.93 15.16
N GLY A 321 -44.06 13.24 14.46
CA GLY A 321 -45.26 13.87 13.90
C GLY A 321 -45.07 14.57 12.54
N GLY A 322 -44.08 14.15 11.76
CA GLY A 322 -43.87 14.59 10.38
C GLY A 322 -43.00 15.85 10.22
N GLN A 323 -42.45 16.38 11.31
CA GLN A 323 -41.55 17.54 11.26
C GLN A 323 -40.10 17.10 11.03
N SER A 324 -39.33 17.94 10.33
CA SER A 324 -37.88 17.75 10.21
C SER A 324 -37.22 18.05 11.56
N PRO A 325 -36.52 17.09 12.18
CA PRO A 325 -35.86 17.31 13.47
C PRO A 325 -34.68 18.27 13.32
N ASP A 326 -34.43 19.05 14.37
CA ASP A 326 -33.21 19.83 14.53
C ASP A 326 -32.04 18.87 14.84
N ARG A 327 -31.14 18.74 13.86
CA ARG A 327 -30.01 17.81 13.91
C ARG A 327 -28.98 18.19 14.98
N ALA A 328 -28.98 19.44 15.43
CA ALA A 328 -28.05 19.94 16.46
C ALA A 328 -28.58 19.76 17.88
N LYS A 329 -29.82 19.30 18.04
CA LYS A 329 -30.47 19.08 19.34
C LYS A 329 -30.62 17.59 19.65
N SER A 330 -30.75 17.26 20.94
CA SER A 330 -31.01 15.90 21.39
C SER A 330 -32.38 15.40 20.93
N PHE A 331 -32.63 14.09 21.02
CA PHE A 331 -33.95 13.54 20.70
C PHE A 331 -35.05 14.11 21.60
N ILE A 332 -34.74 14.35 22.87
CA ILE A 332 -35.67 14.87 23.88
C ILE A 332 -35.99 16.34 23.60
N ASP A 333 -34.98 17.15 23.24
CA ASP A 333 -35.15 18.56 22.86
C ASP A 333 -35.96 18.74 21.57
N ASN A 334 -36.00 17.70 20.74
CA ASN A 334 -36.87 17.61 19.56
C ASN A 334 -38.30 17.14 19.91
N GLY A 335 -38.65 17.03 21.20
CA GLY A 335 -39.97 16.58 21.66
C GLY A 335 -40.13 15.06 21.75
N GLY A 336 -39.03 14.31 21.68
CA GLY A 336 -39.00 12.87 21.90
C GLY A 336 -39.20 12.48 23.36
N ASP A 337 -39.73 11.28 23.58
CA ASP A 337 -39.87 10.66 24.91
C ASP A 337 -39.51 9.16 24.81
N SER A 338 -39.47 8.46 25.95
CA SER A 338 -39.08 7.04 25.98
C SER A 338 -39.98 6.13 25.13
N LEU A 339 -41.27 6.45 24.99
CA LEU A 339 -42.20 5.67 24.18
C LEU A 339 -41.92 5.87 22.69
N ARG A 340 -41.67 7.11 22.28
CA ARG A 340 -41.25 7.48 20.92
C ARG A 340 -39.87 6.93 20.59
N ALA A 341 -38.93 6.96 21.52
CA ALA A 341 -37.59 6.39 21.33
C ALA A 341 -37.68 4.87 21.02
N LEU A 342 -38.50 4.13 21.76
CA LEU A 342 -38.77 2.71 21.48
C LEU A 342 -39.35 2.50 20.07
N GLN A 343 -40.26 3.36 19.61
CA GLN A 343 -40.84 3.30 18.27
C GLN A 343 -39.80 3.58 17.17
N VAL A 344 -38.90 4.55 17.39
CA VAL A 344 -37.78 4.85 16.48
C VAL A 344 -36.87 3.63 16.37
N VAL A 345 -36.38 3.10 17.49
CA VAL A 345 -35.46 1.93 17.52
C VAL A 345 -36.10 0.71 16.84
N ALA A 346 -37.39 0.43 17.11
CA ALA A 346 -38.11 -0.66 16.45
C ALA A 346 -38.27 -0.44 14.93
N THR A 347 -38.40 0.81 14.49
CA THR A 347 -38.52 1.16 13.07
C THR A 347 -37.17 1.07 12.36
N LEU A 348 -36.09 1.55 12.98
CA LEU A 348 -34.72 1.40 12.48
C LEU A 348 -34.36 -0.07 12.32
N LYS A 349 -34.69 -0.90 13.31
CA LYS A 349 -34.45 -2.35 13.28
C LYS A 349 -35.12 -3.04 12.10
N ARG A 350 -36.36 -2.65 11.75
CA ARG A 350 -37.07 -3.15 10.55
C ARG A 350 -36.42 -2.71 9.24
N LYS A 351 -35.77 -1.55 9.23
CA LYS A 351 -35.00 -1.03 8.10
C LYS A 351 -33.55 -1.54 8.07
N GLY A 352 -33.19 -2.50 8.93
CA GLY A 352 -31.84 -3.06 8.98
C GLY A 352 -30.80 -2.11 9.57
N LEU A 353 -31.22 -1.16 10.41
CA LEU A 353 -30.34 -0.26 11.17
C LEU A 353 -30.42 -0.60 12.66
N VAL A 354 -29.34 -0.34 13.39
CA VAL A 354 -29.23 -0.53 14.84
C VAL A 354 -28.79 0.78 15.47
N LEU A 355 -29.48 1.15 16.54
CA LEU A 355 -29.20 2.27 17.42
C LEU A 355 -29.61 1.83 18.83
N ASP A 356 -28.78 2.09 19.84
CA ASP A 356 -29.13 1.78 21.22
C ASP A 356 -30.20 2.75 21.73
N LEU A 357 -31.11 2.25 22.57
CA LEU A 357 -32.16 3.08 23.16
C LEU A 357 -31.59 4.11 24.14
N GLU A 358 -30.57 3.72 24.92
CA GLU A 358 -29.89 4.61 25.86
C GLU A 358 -29.13 5.72 25.10
N GLU A 359 -28.52 5.39 23.96
CA GLU A 359 -27.86 6.37 23.08
C GLU A 359 -28.87 7.38 22.51
N LEU A 360 -30.02 6.92 22.01
CA LEU A 360 -31.06 7.80 21.48
C LEU A 360 -31.66 8.74 22.56
N LEU A 361 -31.70 8.28 23.82
CA LEU A 361 -32.22 9.06 24.95
C LEU A 361 -31.16 9.93 25.64
N SER A 362 -29.91 9.91 25.16
CA SER A 362 -28.85 10.77 25.70
C SER A 362 -29.05 12.25 25.30
N ASP A 363 -28.34 13.15 25.98
CA ASP A 363 -28.28 14.58 25.64
C ASP A 363 -27.46 14.85 24.36
N GLN A 364 -27.00 13.81 23.65
CA GLN A 364 -26.23 13.96 22.44
C GLN A 364 -27.10 14.45 21.27
N ALA A 365 -26.57 15.34 20.45
CA ALA A 365 -27.25 15.84 19.26
C ALA A 365 -27.57 14.70 18.27
N LEU A 366 -28.78 14.70 17.69
CA LEU A 366 -29.23 13.67 16.77
C LEU A 366 -28.28 13.46 15.57
N GLY A 367 -27.63 14.51 15.09
CA GLY A 367 -26.67 14.45 13.98
C GLY A 367 -25.35 13.77 14.31
N GLN A 368 -25.11 13.45 15.58
CA GLN A 368 -23.87 12.83 16.07
C GLN A 368 -24.09 11.40 16.56
N LEU A 369 -25.33 10.88 16.52
CA LEU A 369 -25.63 9.55 17.01
C LEU A 369 -25.03 8.46 16.10
N PRO A 370 -24.43 7.41 16.68
CA PRO A 370 -23.77 6.33 15.94
C PRO A 370 -24.79 5.34 15.36
N VAL A 371 -25.39 5.68 14.22
CA VAL A 371 -26.36 4.80 13.54
C VAL A 371 -25.64 3.86 12.60
N HIS A 372 -25.77 2.55 12.84
CA HIS A 372 -25.06 1.53 12.05
C HIS A 372 -26.01 0.56 11.35
N ALA A 373 -25.56 -0.05 10.25
CA ALA A 373 -26.28 -1.16 9.62
C ALA A 373 -26.24 -2.41 10.51
N ALA A 374 -27.37 -3.11 10.62
CA ALA A 374 -27.47 -4.37 11.35
C ALA A 374 -26.58 -5.42 10.67
N ALA A 375 -25.60 -5.94 11.42
CA ALA A 375 -24.83 -7.09 10.96
C ALA A 375 -25.78 -8.27 10.70
N ALA A 376 -25.69 -8.87 9.52
CA ALA A 376 -26.46 -10.06 9.18
C ALA A 376 -26.05 -11.21 10.12
N LYS A 377 -26.84 -11.47 11.17
CA LYS A 377 -26.67 -12.68 11.99
C LYS A 377 -26.98 -13.89 11.11
N ALA A 378 -25.94 -14.64 10.73
CA ALA A 378 -26.09 -15.99 10.22
C ALA A 378 -26.94 -16.79 11.23
N ARG A 379 -28.08 -17.32 10.77
CA ARG A 379 -28.91 -18.19 11.59
C ARG A 379 -28.08 -19.44 11.94
N PRO A 380 -28.03 -19.90 13.21
CA PRO A 380 -27.46 -21.20 13.53
C PRO A 380 -28.29 -22.27 12.83
N GLY A 381 -27.67 -23.02 11.92
CA GLY A 381 -28.30 -24.17 11.28
C GLY A 381 -28.60 -25.25 12.32
N PHE A 382 -29.87 -25.64 12.44
CA PHE A 382 -30.28 -26.82 13.19
C PHE A 382 -29.62 -28.07 12.60
N PRO A 383 -29.12 -29.02 13.40
CA PRO A 383 -28.52 -30.25 12.87
C PRO A 383 -29.61 -31.14 12.26
N GLY A 384 -29.51 -31.36 10.95
CA GLY A 384 -30.41 -32.24 10.20
C GLY A 384 -30.34 -33.68 10.72
N ARG A 385 -31.52 -34.27 10.94
CA ARG A 385 -31.72 -35.68 11.31
C ARG A 385 -31.01 -36.60 10.30
N ARG A 386 -30.14 -37.49 10.79
CA ARG A 386 -29.62 -38.62 10.03
C ARG A 386 -30.75 -39.60 9.71
N SER A 387 -31.16 -39.68 8.45
CA SER A 387 -31.94 -40.80 7.95
C SER A 387 -31.06 -42.05 7.90
N ARG A 388 -31.41 -43.08 8.68
CA ARG A 388 -30.85 -44.42 8.53
C ARG A 388 -31.34 -45.01 7.21
N ALA A 389 -30.44 -45.23 6.26
CA ALA A 389 -30.67 -46.14 5.15
C ALA A 389 -30.13 -47.52 5.52
N CYS A 390 -31.02 -48.51 5.49
CA CYS A 390 -30.72 -49.93 5.63
C CYS A 390 -30.23 -50.47 4.27
N PRO A 391 -29.15 -51.26 4.19
CA PRO A 391 -28.72 -51.85 2.93
C PRO A 391 -29.48 -53.15 2.65
N ILE A 392 -30.13 -53.22 1.48
CA ILE A 392 -30.62 -54.47 0.90
C ILE A 392 -29.49 -55.05 0.06
N ALA A 393 -29.10 -56.28 0.37
CA ALA A 393 -28.21 -57.12 -0.41
C ALA A 393 -28.96 -57.75 -1.59
N ALA A 394 -28.32 -57.79 -2.76
CA ALA A 394 -28.51 -58.84 -3.77
C ALA A 394 -27.32 -58.85 -4.75
N SER A 395 -26.55 -59.93 -4.62
CA SER A 395 -25.70 -60.65 -5.57
C SER A 395 -25.89 -60.39 -7.08
N CYS A 396 -24.75 -60.17 -7.77
CA CYS A 396 -24.18 -61.07 -8.79
C CYS A 396 -22.69 -60.75 -9.00
#